data_AF-X0S0H7-F1
#
_entry.id   AF-X0S0H7-F1
#
_cell.length_a   1.000
_cell.length_b   1.000
_cell.length_c   1.000
_cell.angle_alpha   90.00
_cell.angle_beta   90.00
_cell.angle_gamma   90.00
#
_symmetry.space_group_name_H-M   'P 1'
#
loop_
_entity.id
_entity.type
_entity.pdbx_description
1 polymer ?
#
loop_
_entity_poly.entity_id
_entity_poly.type
_entity_poly.pdbx_seq_one_letter_code
_entity_poly.pdbx_strand_id
1 'polypeptide(L)'
;MKAEILTIGDEVLRGEIVDSNKSLLSDRLLSLDIETHFHVSVRDDPADMADALLRAAERSDVVLVSGGLGPTRDDITSEVLARAFGRELVLDEEALETIRAFFRGIGREMTENNAKQARFPESAEVLPNPIGTAPGFVIEEHGALFFCLPGVPR
;
A
#
# COMPACT_ATOMS: atom_id res chain seq x y z
N MET A 1 9.45 11.81 15.57
CA MET A 1 8.65 11.40 14.40
C MET A 1 7.64 10.38 14.89
N LYS A 2 6.35 10.58 14.61
CA LYS A 2 5.27 9.67 14.99
C LYS A 2 4.88 8.81 13.81
N ALA A 3 4.94 7.50 13.96
CA ALA A 3 4.51 6.57 12.93
C ALA A 3 3.15 5.96 13.24
N GLU A 4 2.42 5.64 12.18
CA GLU A 4 1.21 4.84 12.19
C GLU A 4 1.32 3.69 11.20
N ILE A 5 0.80 2.53 11.58
CA ILE A 5 0.67 1.38 10.68
C ILE A 5 -0.81 1.17 10.40
N LEU A 6 -1.17 1.21 9.12
CA LEU A 6 -2.51 0.97 8.62
C LEU A 6 -2.52 -0.36 7.84
N THR A 7 -3.24 -1.34 8.36
CA THR A 7 -3.42 -2.64 7.69
C THR A 7 -4.78 -2.66 7.00
N ILE A 8 -4.79 -2.99 5.71
CA ILE A 8 -6.01 -3.11 4.89
C ILE A 8 -6.18 -4.59 4.56
N GLY A 9 -7.30 -5.18 4.99
CA GLY A 9 -7.59 -6.58 4.73
C GLY A 9 -8.74 -7.11 5.58
N ASP A 10 -9.78 -7.57 4.90
CA ASP A 10 -10.97 -8.16 5.50
C ASP A 10 -10.64 -9.38 6.40
N GLU A 11 -9.70 -10.22 5.97
CA GLU A 11 -9.24 -11.42 6.66
C GLU A 11 -8.57 -11.13 8.01
N VAL A 12 -7.94 -9.95 8.15
CA VAL A 12 -7.36 -9.49 9.42
C VAL A 12 -8.49 -9.17 10.40
N LEU A 13 -9.49 -8.41 9.95
CA LEU A 13 -10.61 -8.00 10.81
C LEU A 13 -11.59 -9.13 11.12
N ARG A 14 -11.70 -10.13 10.23
CA ARG A 14 -12.45 -11.37 10.50
C ARG A 14 -11.69 -12.35 11.40
N GLY A 15 -10.40 -12.09 11.67
CA GLY A 15 -9.55 -12.93 12.50
C GLY A 15 -9.14 -14.25 11.84
N GLU A 16 -9.17 -14.31 10.51
CA GLU A 16 -8.74 -15.48 9.73
C GLU A 16 -7.21 -15.60 9.71
N ILE A 17 -6.52 -14.45 9.77
CA ILE A 17 -5.07 -14.37 9.90
C ILE A 17 -4.67 -13.45 11.04
N VAL A 18 -3.48 -13.68 11.58
CA VAL A 18 -2.83 -12.74 12.49
C VAL A 18 -2.12 -11.68 11.65
N ASP A 19 -2.37 -10.41 11.94
CA ASP A 19 -1.58 -9.31 11.38
C ASP A 19 -0.17 -9.31 11.99
N SER A 20 0.72 -10.10 11.39
CA SER A 20 2.14 -10.12 11.70
C SER A 20 2.90 -8.94 11.08
N ASN A 21 2.33 -8.31 10.06
CA ASN A 21 2.98 -7.19 9.34
C ASN A 21 3.17 -6.00 10.28
N LYS A 22 2.15 -5.63 11.06
CA LYS A 22 2.30 -4.53 12.03
C LYS A 22 3.41 -4.77 13.05
N SER A 23 3.61 -6.02 13.49
CA SER A 23 4.67 -6.36 14.44
C SER A 23 6.04 -6.20 13.81
N LEU A 24 6.22 -6.69 12.57
CA LEU A 24 7.47 -6.55 11.83
C LEU A 24 7.78 -5.07 11.55
N LEU A 25 6.80 -4.31 11.07
CA LEU A 25 6.97 -2.91 10.72
C LEU A 25 7.26 -2.06 11.96
N SER A 26 6.61 -2.31 13.09
CA SER A 26 6.93 -1.61 14.35
C SER A 26 8.34 -1.90 14.84
N ASP A 27 8.81 -3.14 14.73
CA ASP A 27 10.21 -3.50 15.06
C ASP A 27 11.21 -2.74 14.17
N ARG A 28 10.92 -2.66 12.86
CA ARG A 28 11.75 -1.89 11.91
C ARG A 28 11.76 -0.40 12.22
N LEU A 29 10.60 0.20 12.50
CA LEU A 29 10.50 1.60 12.89
C LEU A 29 11.27 1.89 14.17
N LEU A 30 11.13 1.02 15.18
CA LEU A 30 11.85 1.17 16.45
C LEU A 30 13.37 1.11 16.24
N SER A 31 13.86 0.25 15.34
CA SER A 31 15.30 0.18 15.00
C SER A 31 15.85 1.48 14.38
N LEU A 32 14.95 2.36 13.90
CA LEU A 32 15.25 3.68 13.35
C LEU A 32 14.93 4.82 14.33
N ASP A 33 14.65 4.52 15.60
CA ASP A 33 14.23 5.49 16.63
C ASP A 33 12.91 6.21 16.28
N ILE A 34 12.02 5.53 15.55
CA ILE A 34 10.67 6.01 15.21
C ILE A 34 9.65 5.21 16.01
N GLU A 35 8.92 5.89 16.89
CA GLU A 35 7.88 5.24 17.68
C GLU A 35 6.59 5.07 16.87
N THR A 36 6.02 3.86 16.92
CA THR A 36 4.67 3.62 16.38
C THR A 36 3.63 3.99 17.44
N HIS A 37 2.80 4.99 17.15
CA HIS A 37 1.76 5.46 18.07
C HIS A 37 0.41 4.78 17.83
N PHE A 38 0.14 4.38 16.58
CA PHE A 38 -1.14 3.82 16.18
C PHE A 38 -0.95 2.58 15.29
N HIS A 39 -1.72 1.54 15.59
CA HIS A 39 -2.03 0.45 14.67
C HIS A 39 -3.51 0.53 14.36
N VAL A 40 -3.86 0.64 13.08
CA VAL A 40 -5.24 0.66 12.61
C VAL A 40 -5.40 -0.46 11.59
N SER A 41 -6.51 -1.18 11.68
CA SER A 41 -6.88 -2.18 10.68
C SER A 41 -8.26 -1.83 10.14
N VAL A 42 -8.42 -1.82 8.83
CA VAL A 42 -9.67 -1.51 8.13
C VAL A 42 -10.02 -2.60 7.12
N ARG A 43 -11.30 -2.64 6.73
CA ARG A 43 -11.79 -3.50 5.66
C ARG A 43 -11.33 -2.97 4.31
N ASP A 44 -11.44 -3.81 3.29
CA ASP A 44 -11.36 -3.43 1.88
C ASP A 44 -12.63 -2.65 1.44
N ASP A 45 -13.02 -1.65 2.23
CA ASP A 45 -14.13 -0.75 1.98
C ASP A 45 -13.59 0.67 1.71
N PRO A 46 -13.97 1.31 0.58
CA PRO A 46 -13.45 2.62 0.21
C PRO A 46 -13.67 3.72 1.26
N ALA A 47 -14.78 3.69 2.00
CA ALA A 47 -15.09 4.72 3.00
C ALA A 47 -14.25 4.52 4.27
N ASP A 48 -14.15 3.28 4.75
CA ASP A 48 -13.32 2.94 5.91
C ASP A 48 -11.84 3.23 5.64
N MET A 49 -11.35 2.86 4.45
CA MET A 49 -9.98 3.15 4.01
C MET A 49 -9.71 4.65 3.92
N ALA A 50 -10.61 5.43 3.31
CA ALA A 50 -10.43 6.87 3.17
C ALA A 50 -10.43 7.59 4.54
N ASP A 51 -11.35 7.25 5.45
CA ASP A 51 -11.38 7.82 6.80
C ASP A 51 -10.07 7.51 7.56
N ALA A 52 -9.57 6.28 7.48
CA ALA A 52 -8.32 5.90 8.12
C ALA A 52 -7.10 6.64 7.54
N LEU A 53 -7.00 6.75 6.21
CA LEU A 53 -5.91 7.49 5.54
C LEU A 53 -5.89 8.96 5.93
N LEU A 54 -7.06 9.62 5.92
CA LEU A 54 -7.19 11.03 6.29
C LEU A 54 -6.83 11.26 7.76
N ARG A 55 -7.31 10.41 8.68
CA ARG A 55 -6.95 10.50 10.10
C ARG A 55 -5.46 10.26 10.34
N ALA A 56 -4.85 9.34 9.61
CA ALA A 56 -3.43 9.06 9.73
C ALA A 56 -2.60 10.28 9.29
N ALA A 57 -2.98 10.94 8.20
CA ALA A 57 -2.34 12.16 7.73
C ALA A 57 -2.41 13.31 8.76
N GLU A 58 -3.50 13.40 9.54
CA GLU A 58 -3.68 14.46 10.54
C GLU A 58 -2.82 14.29 11.80
N ARG A 59 -2.40 13.06 12.13
CA ARG A 59 -1.83 12.75 13.45
C ARG A 59 -0.45 12.08 13.45
N SER A 60 0.05 11.71 12.27
CA SER A 60 1.27 10.94 12.09
C SER A 60 2.19 11.61 11.07
N ASP A 61 3.49 11.56 11.31
CA ASP A 61 4.50 12.07 10.38
C ASP A 61 4.83 11.02 9.29
N VAL A 62 4.70 9.73 9.62
CA VAL A 62 4.93 8.60 8.73
C VAL A 62 3.78 7.61 8.85
N VAL A 63 3.28 7.12 7.72
CA VAL A 63 2.20 6.14 7.66
C VAL A 63 2.64 4.96 6.81
N LEU A 64 2.72 3.78 7.41
CA LEU A 64 2.99 2.54 6.69
C LEU A 64 1.65 1.85 6.40
N VAL A 65 1.26 1.78 5.13
CA VAL A 65 0.05 1.10 4.68
C VAL A 65 0.44 -0.29 4.17
N SER A 66 -0.23 -1.35 4.65
CA SER A 66 0.03 -2.73 4.23
C SER A 66 -1.26 -3.39 3.72
N GLY A 67 -1.27 -3.83 2.47
CA GLY A 67 -2.41 -4.51 1.85
C GLY A 67 -3.07 -3.74 0.70
N GLY A 68 -3.89 -4.44 -0.08
CA GLY A 68 -4.73 -3.86 -1.13
C GLY A 68 -4.02 -3.33 -2.39
N LEU A 69 -2.82 -3.83 -2.71
CA LEU A 69 -2.03 -3.46 -3.92
C LEU A 69 -1.94 -4.55 -4.98
N GLY A 70 -2.57 -5.70 -4.74
CA GLY A 70 -2.58 -6.80 -5.70
C GLY A 70 -3.47 -6.50 -6.92
N PRO A 71 -3.69 -7.51 -7.78
CA PRO A 71 -4.49 -7.35 -8.97
C PRO A 71 -5.99 -7.56 -8.73
N THR A 72 -6.47 -7.94 -7.55
CA THR A 72 -7.88 -8.32 -7.38
C THR A 72 -8.80 -7.10 -7.36
N ARG A 73 -10.12 -7.32 -7.31
CA ARG A 73 -11.12 -6.23 -7.34
C ARG A 73 -11.19 -5.46 -6.03
N ASP A 74 -10.88 -6.15 -4.94
CA ASP A 74 -10.76 -5.68 -3.56
C ASP A 74 -9.40 -5.00 -3.28
N ASP A 75 -8.37 -5.23 -4.11
CA ASP A 75 -7.12 -4.47 -4.02
C ASP A 75 -7.28 -3.02 -4.51
N ILE A 76 -7.72 -2.10 -3.64
CA ILE A 76 -8.08 -0.73 -4.03
C ILE A 76 -7.29 0.38 -3.31
N THR A 77 -6.16 0.04 -2.69
CA THR A 77 -5.39 0.99 -1.86
C THR A 77 -4.91 2.21 -2.65
N SER A 78 -4.33 2.01 -3.85
CA SER A 78 -3.89 3.13 -4.70
C SER A 78 -5.05 4.04 -5.09
N GLU A 79 -6.19 3.46 -5.48
CA GLU A 79 -7.37 4.18 -5.91
C GLU A 79 -8.00 5.01 -4.79
N VAL A 80 -8.11 4.41 -3.60
CA VAL A 80 -8.70 5.11 -2.45
C VAL A 80 -7.78 6.20 -1.94
N LEU A 81 -6.45 5.97 -1.89
CA LEU A 81 -5.50 7.00 -1.48
C LEU A 81 -5.54 8.19 -2.44
N ALA A 82 -5.48 7.94 -3.75
CA ALA A 82 -5.56 9.00 -4.74
C ALA A 82 -6.86 9.81 -4.57
N ARG A 83 -8.00 9.13 -4.42
CA ARG A 83 -9.29 9.80 -4.23
C ARG A 83 -9.36 10.59 -2.93
N ALA A 84 -8.86 10.04 -1.82
CA ALA A 84 -8.92 10.67 -0.50
C ALA A 84 -8.13 11.99 -0.48
N PHE A 85 -7.01 12.05 -1.20
CA PHE A 85 -6.14 13.23 -1.26
C PHE A 85 -6.33 14.06 -2.55
N GLY A 86 -7.32 13.74 -3.39
CA GLY A 86 -7.62 14.51 -4.59
C GLY A 86 -6.58 14.42 -5.70
N ARG A 87 -5.86 13.30 -5.80
CA ARG A 87 -4.87 13.01 -6.85
C ARG A 87 -5.49 12.26 -8.02
N GLU A 88 -4.92 12.48 -9.20
CA GLU A 88 -5.16 11.63 -10.36
C GLU A 88 -4.36 10.32 -10.23
N LEU A 89 -4.88 9.23 -10.81
CA LEU A 89 -4.12 8.00 -10.98
C LEU A 89 -3.43 7.99 -12.34
N VAL A 90 -2.11 7.94 -12.32
CA VAL A 90 -1.27 7.91 -13.53
C VAL A 90 -0.71 6.51 -13.73
N LEU A 91 -0.58 6.10 -15.00
CA LEU A 91 0.06 4.86 -15.36
C LEU A 91 1.58 5.08 -15.39
N ASP A 92 2.31 4.26 -14.66
CA ASP A 92 3.76 4.18 -14.74
C ASP A 92 4.17 3.09 -15.73
N GLU A 93 4.75 3.50 -16.85
CA GLU A 93 5.12 2.58 -17.94
C GLU A 93 6.30 1.66 -17.55
N GLU A 94 7.18 2.09 -16.65
CA GLU A 94 8.31 1.29 -16.18
C GLU A 94 7.85 0.16 -15.24
N ALA A 95 6.94 0.48 -14.32
CA ALA A 95 6.27 -0.48 -13.46
C ALA A 95 5.45 -1.46 -14.31
N LEU A 96 4.71 -0.98 -15.32
CA LEU A 96 3.94 -1.83 -16.22
C LEU A 96 4.85 -2.81 -16.98
N GLU A 97 5.98 -2.34 -17.50
CA GLU A 97 6.93 -3.20 -18.21
C GLU A 97 7.61 -4.20 -17.26
N THR A 98 7.89 -3.81 -16.02
CA THR A 98 8.39 -4.71 -14.98
C THR A 98 7.41 -5.85 -14.70
N ILE A 99 6.11 -5.54 -14.60
CA ILE A 99 5.06 -6.55 -14.41
C ILE A 99 4.96 -7.46 -15.65
N ARG A 100 4.99 -6.89 -16.86
CA ARG A 100 5.02 -7.69 -18.10
C ARG A 100 6.22 -8.63 -18.14
N ALA A 101 7.40 -8.15 -17.76
CA ALA A 101 8.63 -8.94 -17.69
C ALA A 101 8.51 -10.10 -16.68
N PHE A 102 7.91 -9.86 -15.52
CA PHE A 102 7.62 -10.91 -14.54
C PHE A 102 6.79 -12.04 -15.14
N PHE A 103 5.68 -11.71 -15.82
CA PHE A 103 4.81 -12.71 -16.46
C PHE A 103 5.53 -13.48 -17.58
N ARG A 104 6.29 -12.78 -18.43
CA ARG A 104 7.13 -13.43 -19.46
C ARG A 104 8.14 -14.40 -18.83
N GLY A 105 8.77 -14.02 -17.72
CA GLY A 105 9.74 -14.85 -16.99
C GLY A 105 9.15 -16.16 -16.47
N ILE A 106 7.86 -16.19 -16.13
CA ILE A 106 7.15 -17.40 -15.69
C ILE A 106 6.38 -18.09 -16.83
N GLY A 107 6.61 -17.71 -18.09
CA GLY A 107 6.00 -18.34 -19.26
C GLY A 107 4.50 -18.07 -19.40
N ARG A 108 4.00 -16.97 -18.86
CA ARG A 108 2.58 -16.57 -18.92
C ARG A 108 2.44 -15.19 -19.57
N GLU A 109 1.28 -14.95 -20.15
CA GLU A 109 0.90 -13.61 -20.59
C GLU A 109 0.25 -12.83 -19.43
N MET A 110 0.59 -11.55 -19.31
CA MET A 110 0.01 -10.65 -18.32
C MET A 110 -1.46 -10.38 -18.67
N THR A 111 -2.37 -10.52 -17.71
CA THR A 111 -3.78 -10.15 -17.93
C THR A 111 -3.97 -8.64 -17.78
N GLU A 112 -4.99 -8.07 -18.41
CA GLU A 112 -5.30 -6.63 -18.28
C GLU A 112 -5.50 -6.19 -16.83
N ASN A 113 -6.03 -7.08 -15.99
CA ASN A 113 -6.25 -6.81 -14.58
C ASN A 113 -4.95 -6.55 -13.81
N ASN A 114 -3.81 -7.07 -14.26
CA ASN A 114 -2.51 -6.77 -13.63
C ASN A 114 -2.02 -5.35 -13.94
N ALA A 115 -2.51 -4.72 -15.01
CA ALA A 115 -2.07 -3.37 -15.39
C ALA A 115 -2.48 -2.31 -14.34
N LYS A 116 -3.52 -2.57 -13.53
CA LYS A 116 -3.90 -1.65 -12.43
C LYS A 116 -2.79 -1.50 -11.40
N GLN A 117 -1.95 -2.53 -11.22
CA GLN A 117 -0.85 -2.52 -10.26
C GLN A 117 0.29 -1.56 -10.66
N ALA A 118 0.24 -1.04 -11.90
CA ALA A 118 1.15 0.00 -12.40
C ALA A 118 0.51 1.40 -12.37
N ARG A 119 -0.65 1.58 -11.70
CA ARG A 119 -1.29 2.88 -11.54
C ARG A 119 -1.08 3.40 -10.13
N PHE A 120 -0.55 4.61 -10.05
CA PHE A 120 -0.18 5.26 -8.79
C PHE A 120 -0.78 6.66 -8.73
N PRO A 121 -1.03 7.20 -7.52
CA PRO A 121 -1.36 8.61 -7.36
C PRO A 121 -0.28 9.49 -8.01
N GLU A 122 -0.68 10.57 -8.67
CA GLU A 122 0.25 11.53 -9.25
C GLU A 122 1.26 12.01 -8.20
N SER A 123 2.53 12.13 -8.60
CA SER A 123 3.68 12.47 -7.73
C SER A 123 4.13 11.38 -6.75
N ALA A 124 3.54 10.19 -6.78
CA ALA A 124 4.05 9.05 -6.02
C ALA A 124 5.40 8.56 -6.58
N GLU A 125 6.33 8.23 -5.69
CA GLU A 125 7.56 7.52 -6.02
C GLU A 125 7.30 6.02 -5.98
N VAL A 126 7.50 5.33 -7.09
CA VAL A 126 7.28 3.88 -7.18
C VAL A 126 8.39 3.12 -6.47
N LEU A 127 8.02 2.13 -5.63
CA LEU A 127 8.94 1.20 -4.99
C LEU A 127 8.91 -0.15 -5.72
N PRO A 128 9.98 -0.53 -6.44
CA PRO A 128 10.03 -1.80 -7.16
C PRO A 128 9.83 -3.00 -6.24
N ASN A 129 9.08 -4.00 -6.71
CA ASN A 129 8.90 -5.26 -6.01
C ASN A 129 9.61 -6.39 -6.77
N PRO A 130 10.83 -6.79 -6.38
CA PRO A 130 11.59 -7.82 -7.09
C PRO A 130 11.06 -9.24 -6.88
N ILE A 131 10.16 -9.46 -5.91
CA ILE A 131 9.66 -10.78 -5.51
C ILE A 131 8.18 -11.00 -5.85
N GLY A 132 7.51 -10.03 -6.47
CA GLY A 132 6.09 -10.08 -6.80
C GLY A 132 5.69 -9.09 -7.89
N THR A 133 4.40 -9.03 -8.20
CA THR A 133 3.87 -8.16 -9.27
C THR A 133 3.28 -6.84 -8.79
N ALA A 134 3.19 -6.63 -7.48
CA ALA A 134 2.62 -5.41 -6.89
C ALA A 134 3.78 -4.51 -6.41
N PRO A 135 4.18 -3.47 -7.15
CA PRO A 135 5.08 -2.46 -6.63
C PRO A 135 4.44 -1.73 -5.44
N GLY A 136 5.26 -1.32 -4.48
CA GLY A 136 4.83 -0.35 -3.49
C GLY A 136 4.94 1.07 -4.06
N PHE A 137 4.60 2.06 -3.25
CA PHE A 137 4.88 3.47 -3.58
C PHE A 137 4.98 4.34 -2.33
N VAL A 138 5.59 5.50 -2.48
CA VAL A 138 5.71 6.54 -1.45
C VAL A 138 5.04 7.82 -1.94
N ILE A 139 4.30 8.49 -1.08
CA ILE A 139 3.72 9.80 -1.37
C ILE A 139 3.63 10.65 -0.11
N GLU A 140 3.87 11.95 -0.23
CA GLU A 140 3.68 12.90 0.86
C GLU A 140 2.31 13.57 0.74
N GLU A 141 1.49 13.49 1.78
CA GLU A 141 0.17 14.11 1.84
C GLU A 141 -0.04 14.80 3.17
N HIS A 142 -0.44 16.08 3.13
CA HIS A 142 -0.68 16.91 4.32
C HIS A 142 0.48 16.92 5.34
N GLY A 143 1.73 16.74 4.88
CA GLY A 143 2.93 16.70 5.72
C GLY A 143 3.27 15.33 6.31
N ALA A 144 2.47 14.29 6.00
CA ALA A 144 2.73 12.91 6.38
C ALA A 144 3.27 12.11 5.19
N LEU A 145 4.30 11.29 5.42
CA LEU A 145 4.88 10.42 4.41
C LEU A 145 4.22 9.04 4.43
N PHE A 146 3.47 8.70 3.37
CA PHE A 146 2.81 7.42 3.21
C PHE A 146 3.72 6.45 2.45
N PHE A 147 3.95 5.27 3.01
CA PHE A 147 4.56 4.13 2.33
C PHE A 147 3.50 3.05 2.16
N CYS A 148 3.07 2.83 0.93
CA CYS A 148 2.11 1.78 0.60
C CYS A 148 2.85 0.53 0.14
N LEU A 149 2.69 -0.55 0.89
CA LEU A 149 3.43 -1.80 0.75
C LEU A 149 2.48 -2.98 0.49
N PRO A 150 2.89 -3.98 -0.30
CA PRO A 150 2.14 -5.21 -0.47
C PRO A 150 1.88 -5.92 0.88
N GLY A 151 0.72 -6.57 1.01
CA GLY A 151 0.33 -7.24 2.26
C GLY A 151 1.01 -8.59 2.52
N VAL A 152 1.73 -9.16 1.55
CA VAL A 152 2.34 -10.49 1.67
C VAL A 152 3.72 -10.38 2.33
N PRO A 153 3.93 -10.92 3.55
CA PRO A 153 5.22 -10.89 4.22
C PRO A 153 6.17 -11.92 3.59
N ARG A 154 7.11 -11.48 2.74
CA ARG A 154 8.18 -12.32 2.18
C ARG A 154 9.48 -11.54 2.05
#